data_AF-K2LX21-F1
#
_entry.id   AF-K2LX21-F1
#
_cell.length_a   1.000
_cell.length_b   1.000
_cell.length_c   1.000
_cell.angle_alpha   90.00
_cell.angle_beta   90.00
_cell.angle_gamma   90.00
#
_symmetry.space_group_name_H-M   'P 1'
#
loop_
_entity.id
_entity.type
_entity.pdbx_description
1 polymer ?
#
loop_
_entity_poly.entity_id
_entity_poly.type
_entity_poly.pdbx_seq_one_letter_code
_entity_poly.pdbx_strand_id
1 'polypeptide(L)'
;MWKTHHCYVGVKFSGVGAALTFFLNRMPLHLPINITFTGCTFRDGAALQFVGGDEAAESAGVLIRVSQTVMRSSVVAFIRALPQHCDIAVTEVDAEQSSAVQLPKSVNNMWSVVVLDDVVLSASSLLVSNVKARDLGYGGYGLYSTGTLTLEGGSSLYTRYCSFDKYTHMFYMYRLNASDHSVFALLNNTMASGTSLLYQFHDVTVSNHSVLRVVGNSGSLTFGILLYDAWTFRNSSWLDWRDNDVGVGAMFYHFSFVASVNIDGSSVVTLTGCKMGSTGVSGSLLSQFDAGYRFVAGCLKVAGRVLTTAAELELHGITNVTTVAACGECTKDGDCFAPLTTAVSDCKCECAAGGHGDVCVPAPVPAGPPPPPPPPPPPPPPPIGECISDM
;
A
#
# COMPACT_ATOMS: atom_id res chain seq x y z
N MET A 1 21.58 17.79 22.53
CA MET A 1 21.33 16.38 22.88
C MET A 1 20.10 15.96 22.11
N TRP A 2 20.24 15.11 21.09
CA TRP A 2 19.10 14.65 20.30
C TRP A 2 18.24 13.72 21.16
N LYS A 3 16.94 14.01 21.28
CA LYS A 3 16.02 13.14 22.01
C LYS A 3 15.73 11.92 21.14
N THR A 4 15.71 10.74 21.76
CA THR A 4 15.34 9.48 21.10
C THR A 4 13.83 9.25 21.14
N HIS A 5 13.13 9.95 22.03
CA HIS A 5 11.69 9.82 22.26
C HIS A 5 10.98 11.14 22.00
N HIS A 6 9.98 11.10 21.12
CA HIS A 6 9.11 12.19 20.75
C HIS A 6 7.66 11.74 20.89
N CYS A 7 6.87 12.48 21.66
CA CYS A 7 5.47 12.14 21.93
C CYS A 7 4.61 13.41 21.87
N TYR A 8 3.56 13.35 21.07
CA TYR A 8 2.60 14.42 20.87
C TYR A 8 1.19 13.87 21.08
N VAL A 9 0.45 14.48 22.01
CA VAL A 9 -0.91 14.06 22.37
C VAL A 9 -1.84 15.27 22.30
N GLY A 10 -2.85 15.21 21.45
CA GLY A 10 -3.85 16.29 21.33
C GLY A 10 -3.36 17.60 20.73
N VAL A 11 -2.13 17.64 20.19
CA VAL A 11 -1.48 18.87 19.70
C VAL A 11 -2.09 19.32 18.37
N LYS A 12 -2.20 20.64 18.19
CA LYS A 12 -2.72 21.27 16.97
C LYS A 12 -1.61 21.97 16.19
N PHE A 13 -1.39 21.54 14.95
CA PHE A 13 -0.47 22.15 14.00
C PHE A 13 -1.27 22.88 12.92
N SER A 14 -0.92 24.14 12.65
CA SER A 14 -1.70 25.03 11.80
C SER A 14 -0.78 25.92 10.98
N GLY A 15 -1.10 26.13 9.71
CA GLY A 15 -0.52 27.20 8.90
C GLY A 15 0.19 26.72 7.64
N VAL A 16 0.11 27.54 6.60
CA VAL A 16 0.70 27.26 5.29
C VAL A 16 2.22 27.25 5.43
N GLY A 17 2.85 26.17 4.97
CA GLY A 17 4.30 25.98 5.09
C GLY A 17 4.77 25.57 6.49
N ALA A 18 3.86 25.42 7.46
CA ALA A 18 4.20 24.82 8.75
C ALA A 18 4.50 23.33 8.54
N ALA A 19 5.75 22.93 8.77
CA ALA A 19 6.17 21.55 8.65
C ALA A 19 6.84 21.09 9.94
N LEU A 20 6.26 20.07 10.58
CA LEU A 20 6.95 19.33 11.64
C LEU A 20 7.78 18.23 10.97
N THR A 21 9.10 18.45 10.91
CA THR A 21 10.01 17.57 10.16
C THR A 21 10.97 16.84 11.09
N PHE A 22 11.04 15.52 10.95
CA PHE A 22 12.02 14.64 11.56
C PHE A 22 13.05 14.20 10.52
N PHE A 23 14.28 14.70 10.65
CA PHE A 23 15.42 14.24 9.85
C PHE A 23 16.01 12.98 10.51
N LEU A 24 15.53 11.81 10.11
CA LEU A 24 15.88 10.53 10.73
C LEU A 24 17.37 10.22 10.59
N ASN A 25 17.98 10.60 9.47
CA ASN A 25 19.43 10.46 9.23
C ASN A 25 20.32 11.32 10.15
N ARG A 26 19.73 12.27 10.91
CA ARG A 26 20.44 13.10 11.89
C ARG A 26 20.17 12.68 13.34
N MET A 27 19.32 11.68 13.54
CA MET A 27 19.03 11.13 14.87
C MET A 27 20.13 10.15 15.30
N PRO A 28 20.27 9.87 16.61
CA PRO A 28 21.24 8.92 17.12
C PRO A 28 20.77 7.47 16.86
N LEU A 29 20.85 7.01 15.60
CA LEU A 29 20.32 5.72 15.14
C LEU A 29 20.92 4.47 15.82
N HIS A 30 22.04 4.61 16.53
CA HIS A 30 22.60 3.56 17.40
C HIS A 30 21.75 3.34 18.67
N LEU A 31 20.74 4.16 18.92
CA LEU A 31 19.74 4.01 19.97
C LEU A 31 18.36 3.83 19.33
N PRO A 32 17.44 3.08 19.97
CA PRO A 32 16.06 3.01 19.52
C PRO A 32 15.41 4.40 19.49
N ILE A 33 14.76 4.73 18.37
CA ILE A 33 14.02 5.97 18.18
C ILE A 33 12.53 5.69 18.28
N ASN A 34 11.78 6.52 19.00
CA ASN A 34 10.34 6.39 19.17
C ASN A 34 9.64 7.74 18.94
N ILE A 35 8.78 7.81 17.93
CA ILE A 35 8.05 9.01 17.54
C ILE A 35 6.56 8.69 17.49
N THR A 36 5.76 9.35 18.34
CA THR A 36 4.33 9.08 18.47
C THR A 36 3.49 10.35 18.36
N PHE A 37 2.38 10.24 17.63
CA PHE A 37 1.32 11.24 17.50
C PHE A 37 0.00 10.55 17.78
N THR A 38 -0.75 11.05 18.77
CA THR A 38 -2.07 10.52 19.10
C THR A 38 -3.06 11.65 19.31
N GLY A 39 -4.21 11.61 18.63
CA GLY A 39 -5.25 12.63 18.78
C GLY A 39 -4.84 14.01 18.24
N CYS A 40 -3.80 14.09 17.42
CA CYS A 40 -3.28 15.36 16.92
C CYS A 40 -4.13 15.90 15.76
N THR A 41 -4.11 17.21 15.55
CA THR A 41 -4.78 17.86 14.42
C THR A 41 -3.76 18.62 13.58
N PHE A 42 -3.74 18.38 12.27
CA PHE A 42 -2.99 19.17 11.29
C PHE A 42 -4.00 19.88 10.40
N ARG A 43 -3.85 21.21 10.25
CA ARG A 43 -4.77 22.00 9.42
C ARG A 43 -4.09 23.15 8.68
N ASP A 44 -4.82 23.72 7.74
CA ASP A 44 -4.46 24.96 7.02
C ASP A 44 -3.10 24.86 6.29
N GLY A 45 -2.79 23.68 5.72
CA GLY A 45 -1.54 23.45 5.00
C GLY A 45 -0.39 22.91 5.86
N ALA A 46 -0.62 22.61 7.14
CA ALA A 46 0.40 22.02 8.00
C ALA A 46 0.78 20.60 7.53
N ALA A 47 2.06 20.25 7.61
CA ALA A 47 2.59 18.95 7.19
C ALA A 47 3.39 18.26 8.31
N LEU A 48 3.30 16.93 8.34
CA LEU A 48 4.16 16.06 9.14
C LEU A 48 5.12 15.32 8.21
N GLN A 49 6.42 15.42 8.44
CA GLN A 49 7.44 14.90 7.53
C GLN A 49 8.45 14.03 8.25
N PHE A 50 8.75 12.88 7.67
CA PHE A 50 9.83 11.99 8.06
C PHE A 50 10.81 11.88 6.89
N VAL A 51 12.01 12.41 7.08
CA VAL A 51 13.02 12.55 6.02
C VAL A 51 14.19 11.65 6.32
N GLY A 52 14.43 10.72 5.40
CA GLY A 52 15.55 9.79 5.38
C GLY A 52 16.84 10.38 4.80
N GLY A 53 17.80 9.49 4.53
CA GLY A 53 19.06 9.81 3.86
C GLY A 53 19.04 9.41 2.38
N ASP A 54 20.18 9.54 1.71
CA ASP A 54 20.34 9.06 0.33
C ASP A 54 20.30 7.52 0.26
N GLU A 55 20.75 6.84 1.33
CA GLU A 55 20.71 5.40 1.52
C GLU A 55 20.15 5.04 2.91
N ALA A 56 19.68 3.80 3.07
CA ALA A 56 19.16 3.31 4.35
C ALA A 56 20.30 3.11 5.35
N ALA A 57 20.37 3.94 6.38
CA ALA A 57 21.36 3.83 7.44
C ALA A 57 21.03 2.69 8.41
N GLU A 58 22.06 1.99 8.91
CA GLU A 58 21.92 1.02 9.99
C GLU A 58 21.31 1.68 11.24
N SER A 59 20.39 0.97 11.90
CA SER A 59 19.70 1.49 13.08
C SER A 59 19.35 0.40 14.08
N ALA A 60 19.35 0.76 15.37
CA ALA A 60 18.79 -0.04 16.45
C ALA A 60 17.25 -0.13 16.44
N GLY A 61 16.59 0.51 15.46
CA GLY A 61 15.15 0.48 15.24
C GLY A 61 14.50 1.85 15.40
N VAL A 62 13.53 2.15 14.53
CA VAL A 62 12.78 3.41 14.52
C VAL A 62 11.28 3.11 14.53
N LEU A 63 10.62 3.44 15.64
CA LEU A 63 9.17 3.32 15.78
C LEU A 63 8.51 4.65 15.46
N ILE A 64 7.59 4.64 14.49
CA ILE A 64 6.75 5.79 14.16
C ILE A 64 5.28 5.37 14.26
N ARG A 65 4.51 6.08 15.08
CA ARG A 65 3.06 5.88 15.21
C ARG A 65 2.33 7.21 15.04
N VAL A 66 1.45 7.27 14.06
CA VAL A 66 0.51 8.37 13.85
C VAL A 66 -0.88 7.77 13.96
N SER A 67 -1.62 8.10 15.02
CA SER A 67 -2.93 7.55 15.31
C SER A 67 -3.95 8.61 15.67
N GLN A 68 -5.22 8.37 15.34
CA GLN A 68 -6.34 9.24 15.73
C GLN A 68 -6.16 10.69 15.28
N THR A 69 -5.57 10.88 14.10
CA THR A 69 -5.17 12.20 13.62
C THR A 69 -6.27 12.79 12.75
N VAL A 70 -6.56 14.08 12.96
CA VAL A 70 -7.41 14.85 12.07
C VAL A 70 -6.53 15.67 11.13
N MET A 71 -6.78 15.56 9.82
CA MET A 71 -6.03 16.26 8.79
C MET A 71 -6.99 17.10 7.94
N ARG A 72 -6.78 18.42 7.91
CA ARG A 72 -7.61 19.36 7.15
C ARG A 72 -6.73 20.14 6.19
N SER A 73 -6.69 19.73 4.93
CA SER A 73 -5.71 20.19 3.95
C SER A 73 -4.29 20.09 4.53
N SER A 74 -3.89 18.87 4.85
CA SER A 74 -2.62 18.52 5.48
C SER A 74 -2.11 17.18 4.96
N VAL A 75 -0.83 16.88 5.19
CA VAL A 75 -0.18 15.68 4.65
C VAL A 75 0.78 15.04 5.66
N VAL A 76 0.84 13.71 5.65
CA VAL A 76 1.95 12.95 6.25
C VAL A 76 2.86 12.50 5.11
N ALA A 77 4.13 12.86 5.15
CA ALA A 77 5.08 12.54 4.10
C ALA A 77 6.27 11.73 4.63
N PHE A 78 6.62 10.68 3.90
CA PHE A 78 7.87 9.93 4.04
C PHE A 78 8.71 10.21 2.81
N ILE A 79 9.97 10.59 3.02
CA ILE A 79 10.82 11.17 1.99
C ILE A 79 12.19 10.50 2.05
N ARG A 80 12.69 9.99 0.93
CA ARG A 80 13.99 9.31 0.77
C ARG A 80 14.13 8.00 1.53
N ALA A 81 15.35 7.46 1.59
CA ALA A 81 15.65 6.18 2.22
C ALA A 81 15.56 6.26 3.75
N LEU A 82 14.59 5.54 4.33
CA LEU A 82 14.42 5.50 5.78
C LEU A 82 15.50 4.61 6.41
N PRO A 83 15.88 4.84 7.68
CA PRO A 83 16.79 3.92 8.39
C PRO A 83 16.28 2.48 8.37
N GLN A 84 17.19 1.52 8.48
CA GLN A 84 16.81 0.11 8.61
C GLN A 84 15.95 -0.13 9.85
N HIS A 85 15.16 -1.21 9.83
CA HIS A 85 14.34 -1.62 10.98
C HIS A 85 13.35 -0.55 11.45
N CYS A 86 12.78 0.22 10.51
CA CYS A 86 11.64 1.08 10.80
C CYS A 86 10.37 0.25 10.95
N ASP A 87 9.59 0.53 12.00
CA ASP A 87 8.22 0.07 12.17
C ASP A 87 7.30 1.30 12.22
N ILE A 88 6.51 1.47 11.17
CA ILE A 88 5.73 2.69 10.90
C ILE A 88 4.26 2.33 10.76
N ALA A 89 3.40 3.03 11.49
CA ALA A 89 1.95 2.92 11.32
C ALA A 89 1.28 4.30 11.30
N VAL A 90 0.55 4.59 10.23
CA VAL A 90 -0.35 5.73 10.07
C VAL A 90 -1.77 5.20 10.07
N THR A 91 -2.50 5.44 11.16
CA THR A 91 -3.77 4.78 11.43
C THR A 91 -4.84 5.74 11.92
N GLU A 92 -6.12 5.40 11.68
CA GLU A 92 -7.26 6.13 12.24
C GLU A 92 -7.20 7.64 11.89
N VAL A 93 -6.93 7.94 10.62
CA VAL A 93 -6.83 9.32 10.12
C VAL A 93 -8.17 9.76 9.55
N ASP A 94 -8.71 10.86 10.04
CA ASP A 94 -9.83 11.58 9.43
C ASP A 94 -9.28 12.76 8.60
N ALA A 95 -9.29 12.61 7.28
CA ALA A 95 -8.75 13.57 6.34
C ALA A 95 -9.84 14.26 5.51
N GLU A 96 -9.76 15.58 5.41
CA GLU A 96 -10.55 16.36 4.46
C GLU A 96 -9.63 17.30 3.67
N GLN A 97 -9.70 17.26 2.35
CA GLN A 97 -8.89 18.10 1.47
C GLN A 97 -9.76 19.18 0.84
N SER A 98 -9.45 20.45 1.14
CA SER A 98 -10.18 21.62 0.62
C SER A 98 -9.27 22.66 -0.03
N SER A 99 -7.95 22.48 0.06
CA SER A 99 -6.96 23.38 -0.51
C SER A 99 -5.64 22.64 -0.81
N ALA A 100 -4.75 23.26 -1.57
CA ALA A 100 -3.43 22.69 -1.82
C ALA A 100 -2.54 22.70 -0.56
N VAL A 101 -1.67 21.69 -0.47
CA VAL A 101 -0.63 21.61 0.57
C VAL A 101 0.71 21.67 -0.10
N GLN A 102 1.53 22.65 0.30
CA GLN A 102 2.87 22.81 -0.24
C GLN A 102 3.84 22.00 0.61
N LEU A 103 4.43 20.96 0.01
CA LEU A 103 5.59 20.30 0.59
C LEU A 103 6.84 21.12 0.23
N PRO A 104 7.64 21.56 1.22
CA PRO A 104 8.89 22.28 0.96
C PRO A 104 9.77 21.49 -0.01
N LYS A 105 10.23 22.14 -1.09
CA LYS A 105 11.05 21.58 -2.17
C LYS A 105 10.36 20.58 -3.12
N SER A 106 9.07 20.29 -2.93
CA SER A 106 8.28 19.60 -3.95
C SER A 106 7.83 20.59 -5.01
N VAL A 107 8.03 20.26 -6.28
CA VAL A 107 7.44 21.01 -7.41
C VAL A 107 5.94 20.72 -7.52
N ASN A 108 5.48 19.66 -6.85
CA ASN A 108 4.14 19.13 -6.96
C ASN A 108 3.38 19.30 -5.63
N ASN A 109 2.34 20.13 -5.63
CA ASN A 109 1.50 20.37 -4.46
C ASN A 109 0.40 19.30 -4.33
N MET A 110 0.76 18.04 -4.58
CA MET A 110 -0.19 16.98 -4.84
C MET A 110 -0.97 16.59 -3.59
N TRP A 111 -2.27 16.41 -3.79
CA TRP A 111 -3.30 16.42 -2.75
C TRP A 111 -3.61 15.00 -2.26
N SER A 112 -2.80 14.52 -1.32
CA SER A 112 -2.86 13.16 -0.79
C SER A 112 -2.78 13.15 0.73
N VAL A 113 -3.38 12.14 1.36
CA VAL A 113 -3.30 11.96 2.82
C VAL A 113 -1.89 11.53 3.22
N VAL A 114 -1.32 10.61 2.44
CA VAL A 114 0.05 10.10 2.62
C VAL A 114 0.84 10.27 1.34
N VAL A 115 2.03 10.85 1.47
CA VAL A 115 2.98 11.01 0.36
C VAL A 115 4.23 10.18 0.64
N LEU A 116 4.68 9.44 -0.37
CA LEU A 116 5.94 8.71 -0.41
C LEU A 116 6.77 9.34 -1.53
N ASP A 117 7.90 9.95 -1.20
CA ASP A 117 8.77 10.62 -2.16
C ASP A 117 10.15 9.96 -2.21
N ASP A 118 10.41 9.19 -3.28
CA ASP A 118 11.63 8.39 -3.47
C ASP A 118 11.96 7.52 -2.24
N VAL A 119 10.95 6.85 -1.66
CA VAL A 119 11.09 6.09 -0.41
C VAL A 119 11.79 4.75 -0.65
N VAL A 120 12.77 4.45 0.21
CA VAL A 120 13.36 3.11 0.33
C VAL A 120 13.06 2.58 1.73
N LEU A 121 12.42 1.41 1.78
CA LEU A 121 12.25 0.60 2.98
C LEU A 121 13.21 -0.59 2.90
N SER A 122 14.11 -0.68 3.88
CA SER A 122 15.11 -1.76 3.99
C SER A 122 14.93 -2.45 5.34
N ALA A 123 14.57 -3.73 5.33
CA ALA A 123 14.11 -4.48 6.51
C ALA A 123 13.11 -3.69 7.39
N SER A 124 12.17 -2.99 6.74
CA SER A 124 11.30 -1.97 7.34
C SER A 124 9.85 -2.15 6.93
N SER A 125 8.95 -1.59 7.73
CA SER A 125 7.52 -1.89 7.68
C SER A 125 6.69 -0.62 7.78
N LEU A 126 5.76 -0.41 6.82
CA LEU A 126 4.85 0.73 6.77
C LEU A 126 3.39 0.26 6.62
N LEU A 127 2.56 0.62 7.59
CA LEU A 127 1.11 0.39 7.56
C LEU A 127 0.36 1.72 7.44
N VAL A 128 -0.50 1.83 6.43
CA VAL A 128 -1.55 2.86 6.34
C VAL A 128 -2.90 2.17 6.52
N SER A 129 -3.63 2.47 7.60
CA SER A 129 -4.85 1.72 7.94
C SER A 129 -5.97 2.59 8.48
N ASN A 130 -7.22 2.25 8.18
CA ASN A 130 -8.39 2.97 8.72
C ASN A 130 -8.34 4.49 8.44
N VAL A 131 -7.85 4.88 7.26
CA VAL A 131 -7.91 6.26 6.79
C VAL A 131 -9.30 6.51 6.21
N LYS A 132 -9.98 7.56 6.67
CA LYS A 132 -11.20 8.07 6.04
C LYS A 132 -10.88 9.42 5.44
N ALA A 133 -10.90 9.51 4.12
CA ALA A 133 -10.48 10.69 3.39
C ALA A 133 -11.59 11.19 2.47
N ARG A 134 -11.79 12.51 2.48
CA ARG A 134 -12.75 13.18 1.61
C ARG A 134 -12.10 14.34 0.88
N ASP A 135 -12.25 14.37 -0.43
CA ASP A 135 -11.89 15.53 -1.24
C ASP A 135 -13.09 16.45 -1.51
N LEU A 136 -12.88 17.77 -1.48
CA LEU A 136 -13.90 18.78 -1.78
C LEU A 136 -13.76 19.39 -3.18
N GLY A 137 -13.14 18.68 -4.12
CA GLY A 137 -12.94 19.11 -5.51
C GLY A 137 -11.54 19.67 -5.77
N TYR A 138 -10.59 19.40 -4.88
CA TYR A 138 -9.21 19.88 -4.93
C TYR A 138 -8.22 18.73 -4.89
N GLY A 139 -8.65 17.48 -5.07
CA GLY A 139 -7.87 16.28 -4.78
C GLY A 139 -7.54 15.48 -6.03
N GLY A 140 -6.52 14.61 -5.92
CA GLY A 140 -6.13 13.71 -7.00
C GLY A 140 -5.94 12.26 -6.56
N TYR A 141 -5.38 12.04 -5.36
CA TYR A 141 -4.86 10.72 -5.00
C TYR A 141 -5.06 10.45 -3.50
N GLY A 142 -5.58 9.28 -3.13
CA GLY A 142 -5.72 8.90 -1.73
C GLY A 142 -4.35 8.73 -1.05
N LEU A 143 -3.50 7.92 -1.68
CA LEU A 143 -2.07 7.78 -1.42
C LEU A 143 -1.30 8.14 -2.69
N TYR A 144 -0.13 8.74 -2.49
CA TYR A 144 0.72 9.18 -3.59
C TYR A 144 2.17 8.75 -3.38
N SER A 145 2.67 7.88 -4.25
CA SER A 145 4.09 7.57 -4.38
C SER A 145 4.68 8.26 -5.60
N THR A 146 5.53 9.25 -5.36
CA THR A 146 6.34 9.92 -6.37
C THR A 146 7.76 9.39 -6.36
N GLY A 147 8.38 9.33 -7.54
CA GLY A 147 9.68 8.71 -7.68
C GLY A 147 9.65 7.20 -7.44
N THR A 148 10.78 6.62 -7.05
CA THR A 148 10.89 5.16 -6.88
C THR A 148 10.53 4.76 -5.46
N LEU A 149 9.51 3.91 -5.30
CA LEU A 149 9.27 3.18 -4.06
C LEU A 149 10.03 1.86 -4.10
N THR A 150 11.00 1.68 -3.21
CA THR A 150 11.80 0.46 -3.09
C THR A 150 11.50 -0.25 -1.78
N LEU A 151 11.20 -1.54 -1.86
CA LEU A 151 11.05 -2.45 -0.72
C LEU A 151 12.09 -3.56 -0.85
N GLU A 152 12.96 -3.71 0.15
CA GLU A 152 14.02 -4.73 0.17
C GLU A 152 14.25 -5.32 1.56
N GLY A 153 14.88 -6.49 1.63
CA GLY A 153 15.31 -7.11 2.90
C GLY A 153 14.14 -7.52 3.80
N GLY A 154 13.07 -8.07 3.23
CA GLY A 154 11.87 -8.44 3.98
C GLY A 154 10.99 -7.25 4.36
N SER A 155 11.05 -6.16 3.59
CA SER A 155 10.26 -4.96 3.87
C SER A 155 8.79 -5.12 3.51
N SER A 156 7.93 -4.33 4.15
CA SER A 156 6.50 -4.34 3.85
C SER A 156 5.85 -2.97 3.78
N LEU A 157 4.91 -2.82 2.85
CA LEU A 157 3.98 -1.69 2.79
C LEU A 157 2.55 -2.21 2.62
N TYR A 158 1.71 -1.95 3.62
CA TYR A 158 0.30 -2.31 3.61
C TYR A 158 -0.58 -1.07 3.67
N THR A 159 -1.54 -0.96 2.75
CA THR A 159 -2.65 -0.01 2.83
C THR A 159 -3.95 -0.79 2.98
N ARG A 160 -4.66 -0.62 4.09
CA ARG A 160 -5.88 -1.42 4.35
C ARG A 160 -7.01 -0.70 5.05
N TYR A 161 -8.23 -1.15 4.82
CA TYR A 161 -9.43 -0.60 5.47
C TYR A 161 -9.57 0.93 5.32
N CYS A 162 -9.01 1.50 4.25
CA CYS A 162 -9.12 2.92 3.96
C CYS A 162 -10.36 3.20 3.11
N SER A 163 -10.93 4.39 3.24
CA SER A 163 -12.10 4.84 2.49
C SER A 163 -11.85 6.23 1.91
N PHE A 164 -12.00 6.35 0.59
CA PHE A 164 -11.76 7.59 -0.14
C PHE A 164 -13.02 8.06 -0.85
N ASP A 165 -13.43 9.30 -0.60
CA ASP A 165 -14.54 9.98 -1.28
C ASP A 165 -14.01 11.09 -2.19
N LYS A 166 -14.45 11.11 -3.45
CA LYS A 166 -14.10 12.10 -4.49
C LYS A 166 -12.63 12.18 -4.92
N TYR A 167 -11.78 11.22 -4.55
CA TYR A 167 -10.42 11.12 -5.08
C TYR A 167 -10.39 10.47 -6.46
N THR A 168 -9.47 10.90 -7.34
CA THR A 168 -9.32 10.33 -8.69
C THR A 168 -8.74 8.93 -8.65
N HIS A 169 -7.72 8.68 -7.84
CA HIS A 169 -7.15 7.34 -7.66
C HIS A 169 -6.98 7.01 -6.18
N MET A 170 -7.19 5.75 -5.79
CA MET A 170 -6.89 5.34 -4.41
C MET A 170 -5.39 5.37 -4.17
N PHE A 171 -4.59 4.81 -5.07
CA PHE A 171 -3.14 4.85 -5.00
C PHE A 171 -2.54 5.26 -6.35
N TYR A 172 -1.76 6.34 -6.36
CA TYR A 172 -0.87 6.65 -7.48
C TYR A 172 0.53 6.14 -7.18
N MET A 173 1.07 5.35 -8.10
CA MET A 173 2.40 4.77 -8.02
C MET A 173 3.22 5.19 -9.24
N TYR A 174 4.30 5.95 -9.02
CA TYR A 174 5.22 6.26 -10.10
C TYR A 174 6.04 5.04 -10.51
N ARG A 175 6.81 4.43 -9.60
CA ARG A 175 7.61 3.21 -9.84
C ARG A 175 7.68 2.37 -8.57
N LEU A 176 7.59 1.05 -8.69
CA LEU A 176 7.78 0.10 -7.58
C LEU A 176 8.90 -0.88 -7.88
N ASN A 177 9.81 -1.06 -6.92
CA ASN A 177 10.77 -2.15 -6.90
C ASN A 177 10.64 -2.91 -5.57
N ALA A 178 10.02 -4.09 -5.60
CA ALA A 178 9.94 -4.99 -4.46
C ALA A 178 10.87 -6.18 -4.67
N SER A 179 11.86 -6.34 -3.79
CA SER A 179 12.82 -7.42 -3.88
C SER A 179 13.11 -8.03 -2.52
N ASP A 180 13.72 -9.21 -2.54
CA ASP A 180 14.19 -9.94 -1.36
C ASP A 180 13.11 -10.06 -0.28
N HIS A 181 12.13 -10.95 -0.51
CA HIS A 181 11.11 -11.32 0.47
C HIS A 181 10.20 -10.16 0.91
N SER A 182 10.03 -9.13 0.07
CA SER A 182 9.25 -7.93 0.39
C SER A 182 7.80 -7.99 -0.06
N VAL A 183 6.93 -7.19 0.57
CA VAL A 183 5.48 -7.18 0.29
C VAL A 183 4.96 -5.77 0.08
N PHE A 184 4.31 -5.52 -1.05
CA PHE A 184 3.41 -4.38 -1.24
C PHE A 184 1.96 -4.89 -1.27
N ALA A 185 1.06 -4.26 -0.52
CA ALA A 185 -0.33 -4.71 -0.43
C ALA A 185 -1.37 -3.58 -0.32
N LEU A 186 -2.42 -3.66 -1.15
CA LEU A 186 -3.66 -2.88 -1.03
C LEU A 186 -4.81 -3.82 -0.67
N LEU A 187 -5.31 -3.77 0.57
CA LEU A 187 -6.26 -4.75 1.10
C LEU A 187 -7.55 -4.10 1.61
N ASN A 188 -8.71 -4.56 1.14
CA ASN A 188 -10.01 -4.20 1.71
C ASN A 188 -10.26 -2.68 1.80
N ASN A 189 -9.80 -1.91 0.82
CA ASN A 189 -10.04 -0.48 0.75
C ASN A 189 -11.30 -0.18 -0.08
N THR A 190 -11.87 1.01 0.13
CA THR A 190 -13.09 1.45 -0.56
C THR A 190 -12.91 2.82 -1.22
N MET A 191 -13.53 3.00 -2.37
CA MET A 191 -13.71 4.30 -3.01
C MET A 191 -15.19 4.54 -3.31
N ALA A 192 -15.75 5.67 -2.88
CA ALA A 192 -17.13 6.02 -3.21
C ALA A 192 -17.31 6.18 -4.73
N SER A 193 -16.40 6.92 -5.36
CA SER A 193 -16.27 7.05 -6.80
C SER A 193 -14.84 7.47 -7.16
N GLY A 194 -14.34 7.05 -8.31
CA GLY A 194 -13.02 7.45 -8.80
C GLY A 194 -12.68 6.85 -10.15
N THR A 195 -11.46 7.12 -10.62
CA THR A 195 -10.92 6.58 -11.87
C THR A 195 -10.31 5.20 -11.66
N SER A 196 -9.43 5.00 -10.66
CA SER A 196 -8.83 3.68 -10.43
C SER A 196 -8.43 3.34 -9.00
N LEU A 197 -8.34 2.04 -8.70
CA LEU A 197 -7.74 1.54 -7.45
C LEU A 197 -6.24 1.84 -7.42
N LEU A 198 -5.56 1.44 -8.49
CA LEU A 198 -4.12 1.63 -8.64
C LEU A 198 -3.86 2.28 -10.00
N TYR A 199 -3.17 3.41 -9.99
CA TYR A 199 -2.59 3.99 -11.18
C TYR A 199 -1.07 3.80 -11.13
N GLN A 200 -0.56 2.99 -12.05
CA GLN A 200 0.86 2.81 -12.27
C GLN A 200 1.33 3.64 -13.46
N PHE A 201 2.26 4.56 -13.22
CA PHE A 201 2.81 5.44 -14.26
C PHE A 201 4.06 4.88 -14.97
N HIS A 202 4.94 4.18 -14.25
CA HIS A 202 6.18 3.62 -14.79
C HIS A 202 6.32 2.13 -14.41
N ASP A 203 7.53 1.60 -14.34
CA ASP A 203 7.76 0.16 -14.17
C ASP A 203 7.39 -0.34 -12.77
N VAL A 204 6.92 -1.58 -12.71
CA VAL A 204 6.84 -2.38 -11.48
C VAL A 204 7.73 -3.60 -11.63
N THR A 205 8.65 -3.80 -10.69
CA THR A 205 9.44 -5.03 -10.59
C THR A 205 9.21 -5.69 -9.24
N VAL A 206 8.85 -6.97 -9.27
CA VAL A 206 8.71 -7.82 -8.10
C VAL A 206 9.61 -9.04 -8.27
N SER A 207 10.56 -9.23 -7.36
CA SER A 207 11.60 -10.24 -7.50
C SER A 207 11.98 -10.93 -6.19
N ASN A 208 12.66 -12.06 -6.29
CA ASN A 208 13.27 -12.79 -5.17
C ASN A 208 12.26 -13.07 -4.05
N HIS A 209 11.24 -13.88 -4.36
CA HIS A 209 10.20 -14.28 -3.42
C HIS A 209 9.37 -13.11 -2.86
N SER A 210 9.25 -12.00 -3.59
CA SER A 210 8.46 -10.84 -3.19
C SER A 210 7.03 -10.90 -3.73
N VAL A 211 6.13 -10.12 -3.12
CA VAL A 211 4.70 -10.18 -3.40
C VAL A 211 4.11 -8.79 -3.63
N LEU A 212 3.30 -8.67 -4.69
CA LEU A 212 2.40 -7.55 -4.92
C LEU A 212 0.97 -8.03 -4.75
N ARG A 213 0.24 -7.47 -3.77
CA ARG A 213 -1.14 -7.83 -3.47
C ARG A 213 -2.10 -6.67 -3.67
N VAL A 214 -3.21 -6.93 -4.35
CA VAL A 214 -4.35 -6.01 -4.43
C VAL A 214 -5.60 -6.87 -4.27
N VAL A 215 -6.16 -6.89 -3.05
CA VAL A 215 -7.20 -7.85 -2.68
C VAL A 215 -8.37 -7.18 -1.98
N GLY A 216 -9.60 -7.53 -2.38
CA GLY A 216 -10.83 -7.13 -1.68
C GLY A 216 -11.16 -5.64 -1.76
N ASN A 217 -10.54 -4.88 -2.66
CA ASN A 217 -10.81 -3.46 -2.79
C ASN A 217 -12.08 -3.23 -3.62
N SER A 218 -12.87 -2.21 -3.29
CA SER A 218 -14.14 -1.96 -3.98
C SER A 218 -14.44 -0.48 -4.22
N GLY A 219 -15.22 -0.21 -5.27
CA GLY A 219 -15.75 1.13 -5.51
C GLY A 219 -16.48 1.27 -6.84
N SER A 220 -17.14 2.41 -7.03
CA SER A 220 -17.67 2.81 -8.33
C SER A 220 -16.55 3.43 -9.18
N LEU A 221 -15.84 2.60 -9.93
CA LEU A 221 -14.60 2.99 -10.61
C LEU A 221 -14.70 2.88 -12.12
N THR A 222 -13.91 3.68 -12.84
CA THR A 222 -13.71 3.49 -14.27
C THR A 222 -12.81 2.28 -14.55
N PHE A 223 -11.75 2.12 -13.76
CA PHE A 223 -10.74 1.09 -13.91
C PHE A 223 -10.37 0.45 -12.57
N GLY A 224 -9.99 -0.83 -12.53
CA GLY A 224 -9.28 -1.40 -11.38
C GLY A 224 -7.83 -0.92 -11.38
N ILE A 225 -7.12 -1.26 -12.46
CA ILE A 225 -5.77 -0.82 -12.75
C ILE A 225 -5.76 0.10 -13.96
N LEU A 226 -5.01 1.20 -13.82
CA LEU A 226 -4.57 2.00 -14.95
C LEU A 226 -3.06 1.76 -15.09
N LEU A 227 -2.65 1.10 -16.17
CA LEU A 227 -1.27 0.71 -16.42
C LEU A 227 -0.67 1.50 -17.58
N TYR A 228 0.38 2.26 -17.33
CA TYR A 228 1.06 3.02 -18.36
C TYR A 228 2.32 2.32 -18.91
N ASP A 229 2.99 1.49 -18.11
CA ASP A 229 4.26 0.84 -18.47
C ASP A 229 4.28 -0.65 -18.07
N ALA A 230 5.45 -1.26 -17.93
CA ALA A 230 5.60 -2.69 -17.71
C ALA A 230 5.57 -3.13 -16.24
N TRP A 231 4.96 -4.29 -15.99
CA TRP A 231 5.08 -5.05 -14.75
C TRP A 231 5.93 -6.29 -15.01
N THR A 232 6.85 -6.61 -14.10
CA THR A 232 7.78 -7.73 -14.25
C THR A 232 7.88 -8.52 -12.94
N PHE A 233 7.59 -9.82 -13.02
CA PHE A 233 7.63 -10.76 -11.89
C PHE A 233 8.67 -11.85 -12.15
N ARG A 234 9.64 -12.00 -11.24
CA ARG A 234 10.75 -12.95 -11.40
C ARG A 234 11.13 -13.64 -10.09
N ASN A 235 11.84 -14.75 -10.17
CA ASN A 235 12.46 -15.47 -9.06
C ASN A 235 11.44 -15.79 -7.94
N SER A 236 10.43 -16.59 -8.29
CA SER A 236 9.38 -17.07 -7.37
C SER A 236 8.53 -15.96 -6.74
N SER A 237 8.25 -14.91 -7.51
CA SER A 237 7.41 -13.79 -7.07
C SER A 237 5.93 -14.03 -7.34
N TRP A 238 5.07 -13.24 -6.70
CA TRP A 238 3.62 -13.42 -6.82
C TRP A 238 2.87 -12.10 -7.03
N LEU A 239 2.00 -12.08 -8.04
CA LEU A 239 0.91 -11.11 -8.16
C LEU A 239 -0.39 -11.73 -7.61
N ASP A 240 -0.83 -11.21 -6.47
CA ASP A 240 -2.10 -11.56 -5.83
C ASP A 240 -3.18 -10.52 -6.17
N TRP A 241 -3.98 -10.77 -7.20
CA TRP A 241 -5.08 -9.88 -7.61
C TRP A 241 -6.44 -10.57 -7.45
N ARG A 242 -7.07 -10.41 -6.29
CA ARG A 242 -8.28 -11.16 -5.95
C ARG A 242 -9.40 -10.30 -5.39
N ASP A 243 -10.64 -10.73 -5.62
CA ASP A 243 -11.83 -10.22 -4.93
C ASP A 243 -12.07 -8.71 -5.04
N ASN A 244 -11.50 -8.05 -6.05
CA ASN A 244 -11.70 -6.61 -6.27
C ASN A 244 -13.02 -6.36 -7.02
N ASP A 245 -13.76 -5.32 -6.64
CA ASP A 245 -15.04 -4.93 -7.24
C ASP A 245 -14.98 -3.51 -7.78
N VAL A 246 -14.96 -3.37 -9.10
CA VAL A 246 -14.90 -2.05 -9.79
C VAL A 246 -16.27 -1.61 -10.31
N GLY A 247 -17.35 -2.28 -9.90
CA GLY A 247 -18.70 -1.99 -10.35
C GLY A 247 -18.86 -2.18 -11.86
N VAL A 248 -19.29 -1.13 -12.55
CA VAL A 248 -19.46 -1.13 -14.02
C VAL A 248 -18.18 -0.85 -14.81
N GLY A 249 -17.06 -0.61 -14.11
CA GLY A 249 -15.77 -0.30 -14.71
C GLY A 249 -15.10 -1.47 -15.42
N ALA A 250 -13.95 -1.15 -16.03
CA ALA A 250 -13.00 -2.12 -16.55
C ALA A 250 -12.04 -2.59 -15.44
N MET A 251 -11.62 -3.85 -15.40
CA MET A 251 -10.60 -4.25 -14.42
C MET A 251 -9.21 -3.70 -14.76
N PHE A 252 -8.82 -3.78 -16.02
CA PHE A 252 -7.50 -3.37 -16.48
C PHE A 252 -7.63 -2.38 -17.63
N TYR A 253 -6.77 -1.37 -17.66
CA TYR A 253 -6.67 -0.47 -18.80
C TYR A 253 -5.20 -0.17 -19.09
N HIS A 254 -4.78 -0.52 -20.30
CA HIS A 254 -3.44 -0.28 -20.81
C HIS A 254 -3.45 1.07 -21.52
N PHE A 255 -2.85 2.09 -20.91
CA PHE A 255 -2.83 3.45 -21.44
C PHE A 255 -1.84 3.60 -22.60
N SER A 256 -0.81 2.75 -22.65
CA SER A 256 0.27 2.79 -23.63
C SER A 256 0.42 1.45 -24.35
N PHE A 257 0.90 1.49 -25.60
CA PHE A 257 1.23 0.28 -26.37
C PHE A 257 2.41 -0.51 -25.79
N VAL A 258 3.18 0.08 -24.87
CA VAL A 258 4.27 -0.62 -24.14
C VAL A 258 3.81 -1.25 -22.83
N ALA A 259 2.58 -0.95 -22.38
CA ALA A 259 2.05 -1.51 -21.14
C ALA A 259 1.92 -3.03 -21.24
N SER A 260 2.56 -3.73 -20.31
CA SER A 260 2.86 -5.16 -20.46
C SER A 260 3.00 -5.83 -19.09
N VAL A 261 2.62 -7.10 -18.97
CA VAL A 261 2.84 -7.89 -17.75
C VAL A 261 3.70 -9.10 -18.12
N ASN A 262 4.91 -9.13 -17.54
CA ASN A 262 5.95 -10.09 -17.86
C ASN A 262 6.23 -11.00 -16.66
N ILE A 263 6.30 -12.30 -16.87
CA ILE A 263 6.42 -13.30 -15.79
C ILE A 263 7.45 -14.38 -16.12
N ASP A 264 8.33 -14.71 -15.17
CA ASP A 264 9.28 -15.81 -15.36
C ASP A 264 8.65 -17.19 -15.10
N GLY A 265 9.42 -18.25 -15.33
CA GLY A 265 8.96 -19.64 -15.21
C GLY A 265 8.71 -20.12 -13.78
N SER A 266 8.98 -19.28 -12.77
CA SER A 266 8.87 -19.64 -11.35
C SER A 266 7.82 -18.82 -10.61
N SER A 267 7.38 -17.70 -11.20
CA SER A 267 6.46 -16.74 -10.61
C SER A 267 5.01 -17.08 -10.94
N VAL A 268 4.10 -16.50 -10.14
CA VAL A 268 2.66 -16.76 -10.22
C VAL A 268 1.88 -15.46 -10.39
N VAL A 269 0.88 -15.46 -11.25
CA VAL A 269 -0.16 -14.43 -11.32
C VAL A 269 -1.50 -15.07 -10.97
N THR A 270 -2.23 -14.45 -10.06
CA THR A 270 -3.58 -14.86 -9.68
C THR A 270 -4.57 -13.75 -9.98
N LEU A 271 -5.65 -14.08 -10.68
CA LEU A 271 -6.74 -13.18 -11.03
C LEU A 271 -8.08 -13.89 -10.76
N THR A 272 -8.60 -13.76 -9.54
CA THR A 272 -9.82 -14.50 -9.14
C THR A 272 -10.82 -13.64 -8.40
N GLY A 273 -12.09 -14.06 -8.40
CA GLY A 273 -13.15 -13.48 -7.54
C GLY A 273 -13.57 -12.04 -7.85
N CYS A 274 -12.96 -11.40 -8.85
CA CYS A 274 -13.19 -9.99 -9.12
C CYS A 274 -14.52 -9.73 -9.84
N LYS A 275 -15.10 -8.55 -9.63
CA LYS A 275 -16.35 -8.07 -10.24
C LYS A 275 -16.10 -6.81 -11.05
N MET A 276 -16.60 -6.78 -12.28
CA MET A 276 -16.36 -5.70 -13.24
C MET A 276 -17.46 -5.64 -14.31
N GLY A 277 -17.61 -4.49 -14.97
CA GLY A 277 -18.46 -4.34 -16.15
C GLY A 277 -17.78 -4.90 -17.40
N SER A 278 -16.46 -4.75 -17.51
CA SER A 278 -15.63 -5.35 -18.55
C SER A 278 -14.24 -5.68 -18.00
N THR A 279 -13.45 -6.47 -18.72
CA THR A 279 -12.05 -6.70 -18.36
C THR A 279 -11.17 -5.52 -18.72
N GLY A 280 -11.55 -4.75 -19.75
CA GLY A 280 -10.83 -3.56 -20.23
C GLY A 280 -9.50 -3.85 -20.95
N VAL A 281 -9.07 -5.11 -21.01
CA VAL A 281 -7.99 -5.55 -21.88
C VAL A 281 -8.53 -5.85 -23.28
N SER A 282 -7.95 -5.23 -24.31
CA SER A 282 -8.26 -5.52 -25.71
C SER A 282 -7.43 -6.68 -26.29
N GLY A 283 -6.47 -7.19 -25.52
CA GLY A 283 -5.58 -8.28 -25.87
C GLY A 283 -5.17 -9.06 -24.62
N SER A 284 -4.06 -9.80 -24.70
CA SER A 284 -3.55 -10.57 -23.56
C SER A 284 -3.09 -9.66 -22.41
N LEU A 285 -3.52 -9.97 -21.19
CA LEU A 285 -2.97 -9.35 -19.97
C LEU A 285 -1.46 -9.64 -19.84
N LEU A 286 -1.05 -10.90 -20.07
CA LEU A 286 0.35 -11.32 -20.08
C LEU A 286 0.96 -11.15 -21.46
N SER A 287 2.10 -10.46 -21.55
CA SER A 287 2.78 -10.15 -22.80
C SER A 287 4.00 -11.03 -23.06
N GLN A 288 4.79 -11.30 -22.03
CA GLN A 288 5.98 -12.15 -22.10
C GLN A 288 5.99 -13.12 -20.94
N PHE A 289 6.27 -14.38 -21.22
CA PHE A 289 6.30 -15.42 -20.20
C PHE A 289 7.31 -16.49 -20.56
N ASP A 290 8.05 -16.96 -19.56
CA ASP A 290 8.98 -18.08 -19.71
C ASP A 290 8.25 -19.41 -19.47
N ALA A 291 8.79 -20.51 -20.00
CA ALA A 291 8.24 -21.84 -19.76
C ALA A 291 8.15 -22.15 -18.25
N GLY A 292 7.01 -22.65 -17.80
CA GLY A 292 6.76 -23.00 -16.40
C GLY A 292 6.02 -21.94 -15.57
N TYR A 293 5.79 -20.74 -16.12
CA TYR A 293 4.99 -19.70 -15.46
C TYR A 293 3.61 -20.23 -15.06
N ARG A 294 3.01 -19.61 -14.04
CA ARG A 294 1.65 -19.96 -13.60
C ARG A 294 0.74 -18.74 -13.67
N PHE A 295 -0.34 -18.87 -14.42
CA PHE A 295 -1.43 -17.91 -14.43
C PHE A 295 -2.73 -18.60 -14.02
N VAL A 296 -3.16 -18.33 -12.79
CA VAL A 296 -4.41 -18.84 -12.21
C VAL A 296 -5.49 -17.78 -12.37
N ALA A 297 -6.54 -18.07 -13.14
CA ALA A 297 -7.64 -17.13 -13.33
C ALA A 297 -8.99 -17.83 -13.34
N GLY A 298 -10.02 -17.17 -12.80
CA GLY A 298 -11.37 -17.73 -12.78
C GLY A 298 -12.27 -17.02 -11.79
N CYS A 299 -13.56 -17.38 -11.80
CA CYS A 299 -14.55 -16.79 -10.88
C CYS A 299 -14.67 -15.27 -11.01
N LEU A 300 -14.43 -14.78 -12.22
CA LEU A 300 -14.57 -13.36 -12.57
C LEU A 300 -16.02 -13.09 -12.93
N LYS A 301 -16.63 -12.07 -12.34
CA LYS A 301 -17.97 -11.62 -12.72
C LYS A 301 -17.86 -10.42 -13.66
N VAL A 302 -18.09 -10.65 -14.95
CA VAL A 302 -18.03 -9.64 -16.01
C VAL A 302 -19.45 -9.34 -16.51
N ALA A 303 -19.88 -8.09 -16.45
CA ALA A 303 -21.23 -7.65 -16.85
C ALA A 303 -22.36 -8.51 -16.25
N GLY A 304 -22.17 -8.98 -15.02
CA GLY A 304 -23.15 -9.82 -14.32
C GLY A 304 -22.99 -11.32 -14.52
N ARG A 305 -22.21 -11.79 -15.51
CA ARG A 305 -21.94 -13.22 -15.78
C ARG A 305 -20.67 -13.68 -15.09
N VAL A 306 -20.69 -14.85 -14.45
CA VAL A 306 -19.50 -15.48 -13.88
C VAL A 306 -18.79 -16.27 -14.97
N LEU A 307 -17.48 -16.04 -15.14
CA LEU A 307 -16.61 -16.76 -16.07
C LEU A 307 -15.91 -17.90 -15.32
N THR A 308 -16.03 -19.12 -15.84
CA THR A 308 -15.56 -20.34 -15.16
C THR A 308 -14.77 -21.28 -16.07
N THR A 309 -14.65 -20.95 -17.36
CA THR A 309 -13.93 -21.77 -18.35
C THR A 309 -12.85 -20.95 -19.07
N ALA A 310 -11.84 -21.63 -19.60
CA ALA A 310 -10.77 -20.98 -20.37
C ALA A 310 -11.32 -20.22 -21.58
N ALA A 311 -12.25 -20.82 -22.34
CA ALA A 311 -12.85 -20.19 -23.51
C ALA A 311 -13.63 -18.90 -23.17
N GLU A 312 -14.32 -18.88 -22.03
CA GLU A 312 -15.00 -17.67 -21.54
C GLU A 312 -13.99 -16.58 -21.13
N LEU A 313 -12.91 -16.95 -20.44
CA LEU A 313 -11.84 -16.02 -20.06
C LEU A 313 -11.16 -15.42 -21.30
N GLU A 314 -10.85 -16.24 -22.31
CA GLU A 314 -10.24 -15.82 -23.57
C GLU A 314 -11.13 -14.84 -24.35
N LEU A 315 -12.45 -15.07 -24.39
CA LEU A 315 -13.41 -14.16 -25.01
C LEU A 315 -13.38 -12.75 -24.38
N HIS A 316 -12.95 -12.66 -23.13
CA HIS A 316 -12.78 -11.41 -22.39
C HIS A 316 -11.31 -10.95 -22.29
N GLY A 317 -10.44 -11.43 -23.17
CA GLY A 317 -9.03 -11.00 -23.26
C GLY A 317 -8.13 -11.55 -22.15
N ILE A 318 -8.63 -12.45 -21.30
CA ILE A 318 -7.83 -13.15 -20.30
C ILE A 318 -7.30 -14.44 -20.95
N THR A 319 -6.26 -14.29 -21.76
CA THR A 319 -5.58 -15.37 -22.48
C THR A 319 -4.35 -15.86 -21.70
N ASN A 320 -3.76 -16.98 -22.15
CA ASN A 320 -2.54 -17.56 -21.54
C ASN A 320 -2.73 -18.03 -20.09
N VAL A 321 -3.98 -18.35 -19.71
CA VAL A 321 -4.30 -18.94 -18.40
C VAL A 321 -3.78 -20.38 -18.37
N THR A 322 -2.93 -20.69 -17.40
CA THR A 322 -2.42 -22.05 -17.21
C THR A 322 -3.36 -22.90 -16.36
N THR A 323 -4.10 -22.26 -15.45
CA THR A 323 -5.00 -22.91 -14.52
C THR A 323 -6.29 -22.12 -14.40
N VAL A 324 -7.42 -22.73 -14.76
CA VAL A 324 -8.74 -22.11 -14.53
C VAL A 324 -9.17 -22.40 -13.10
N ALA A 325 -9.39 -21.36 -12.30
CA ALA A 325 -9.81 -21.50 -10.91
C ALA A 325 -11.29 -21.93 -10.83
N ALA A 326 -11.56 -22.97 -10.05
CA ALA A 326 -12.92 -23.40 -9.72
C ALA A 326 -13.46 -22.60 -8.53
N CYS A 327 -14.71 -22.14 -8.63
CA CYS A 327 -15.25 -21.23 -7.63
C CYS A 327 -15.58 -21.94 -6.33
N GLY A 328 -15.01 -21.42 -5.24
CA GLY A 328 -15.12 -22.01 -3.90
C GLY A 328 -14.10 -23.12 -3.63
N GLU A 329 -13.24 -23.44 -4.59
CA GLU A 329 -12.08 -24.30 -4.36
C GLU A 329 -10.83 -23.43 -4.16
N CYS A 330 -9.97 -23.85 -3.24
CA CYS A 330 -8.73 -23.15 -2.97
C CYS A 330 -7.54 -24.04 -3.29
N THR A 331 -6.52 -23.44 -3.88
CA THR A 331 -5.32 -24.14 -4.31
C THR A 331 -4.09 -23.40 -3.79
N LYS A 332 -3.00 -24.14 -3.64
CA LYS A 332 -1.73 -23.57 -3.18
C LYS A 332 -1.25 -22.41 -4.06
N ASP A 333 -1.38 -22.53 -5.37
CA ASP A 333 -0.91 -21.50 -6.31
C ASP A 333 -1.97 -20.40 -6.58
N GLY A 334 -3.23 -20.63 -6.22
CA GLY A 334 -4.33 -19.68 -6.41
C GLY A 334 -4.58 -18.75 -5.21
N ASP A 335 -4.36 -19.26 -4.00
CA ASP A 335 -4.84 -18.64 -2.77
C ASP A 335 -3.71 -18.34 -1.77
N CYS A 336 -2.54 -18.95 -1.97
CA CYS A 336 -1.41 -18.84 -1.07
C CYS A 336 -0.14 -18.39 -1.79
N PHE A 337 0.81 -17.84 -1.04
CA PHE A 337 2.17 -17.67 -1.53
C PHE A 337 2.88 -19.02 -1.47
N ALA A 338 2.86 -19.73 -2.61
CA ALA A 338 3.34 -21.11 -2.72
C ALA A 338 4.75 -21.37 -2.16
N PRO A 339 5.76 -20.48 -2.33
CA PRO A 339 7.10 -20.72 -1.79
C PRO A 339 7.16 -20.86 -0.26
N LEU A 340 6.24 -20.24 0.47
CA LEU A 340 6.19 -20.27 1.94
C LEU A 340 4.95 -20.99 2.47
N THR A 341 4.29 -21.80 1.63
CA THR A 341 3.12 -22.59 2.03
C THR A 341 3.47 -24.07 2.07
N THR A 342 3.27 -24.73 3.21
CA THR A 342 3.51 -26.18 3.40
C THR A 342 2.31 -27.02 2.96
N ALA A 343 1.11 -26.58 3.28
CA ALA A 343 -0.14 -27.25 2.94
C ALA A 343 -1.29 -26.26 2.77
N VAL A 344 -2.38 -26.71 2.15
CA VAL A 344 -3.65 -25.99 2.08
C VAL A 344 -4.73 -26.91 2.63
N SER A 345 -5.46 -26.44 3.65
CA SER A 345 -6.54 -27.18 4.31
C SER A 345 -7.71 -26.23 4.57
N ASP A 346 -8.93 -26.61 4.19
CA ASP A 346 -10.14 -25.76 4.33
C ASP A 346 -9.97 -24.31 3.85
N CYS A 347 -9.35 -24.11 2.67
CA CYS A 347 -9.04 -22.78 2.13
C CYS A 347 -8.13 -21.92 3.01
N LYS A 348 -7.35 -22.54 3.89
CA LYS A 348 -6.33 -21.89 4.71
C LYS A 348 -4.95 -22.36 4.30
N CYS A 349 -4.04 -21.41 4.22
CA CYS A 349 -2.64 -21.67 3.94
C CYS A 349 -1.91 -22.00 5.24
N GLU A 350 -1.30 -23.17 5.31
CA GLU A 350 -0.37 -23.51 6.38
C GLU A 350 1.02 -23.00 6.01
N CYS A 351 1.57 -22.10 6.82
CA CYS A 351 2.81 -21.40 6.48
C CYS A 351 4.06 -22.17 6.92
N ALA A 352 5.06 -22.18 6.05
CA ALA A 352 6.43 -22.53 6.39
C ALA A 352 7.04 -21.46 7.32
N ALA A 353 8.21 -21.76 7.90
CA ALA A 353 8.97 -20.77 8.65
C ALA A 353 9.25 -19.53 7.79
N GLY A 354 8.99 -18.34 8.35
CA GLY A 354 9.09 -17.06 7.63
C GLY A 354 7.86 -16.67 6.81
N GLY A 355 6.86 -17.55 6.67
CA GLY A 355 5.56 -17.18 6.09
C GLY A 355 4.67 -16.47 7.10
N HIS A 356 3.99 -15.41 6.66
CA HIS A 356 3.16 -14.55 7.50
C HIS A 356 1.73 -14.41 6.98
N GLY A 357 0.77 -14.26 7.91
CA GLY A 357 -0.62 -13.97 7.58
C GLY A 357 -1.40 -15.18 7.07
N ASP A 358 -2.56 -14.88 6.48
CA ASP A 358 -3.53 -15.84 5.95
C ASP A 358 -3.09 -16.54 4.66
N VAL A 359 -2.16 -15.91 3.92
CA VAL A 359 -1.66 -16.40 2.63
C VAL A 359 -0.15 -16.67 2.62
N CYS A 360 0.49 -16.71 3.80
CA CYS A 360 1.92 -17.04 3.96
C CYS A 360 2.89 -16.13 3.19
N VAL A 361 2.63 -14.84 3.16
CA VAL A 361 3.51 -13.84 2.53
C VAL A 361 4.85 -13.71 3.26
N PRO A 362 5.93 -13.29 2.58
CA PRO A 362 7.30 -13.31 3.10
C PRO A 362 7.64 -12.20 4.12
N ALA A 363 6.78 -11.20 4.27
CA ALA A 363 6.95 -10.12 5.25
C ALA A 363 5.66 -9.91 6.06
N PRO A 364 5.78 -9.67 7.38
CA PRO A 364 4.62 -9.52 8.25
C PRO A 364 3.82 -8.26 7.93
N VAL A 365 2.54 -8.26 8.29
CA VAL A 365 1.79 -7.00 8.39
C VAL A 365 2.32 -6.25 9.62
N PRO A 366 2.72 -4.97 9.49
CA PRO A 366 3.19 -4.20 10.63
C PRO A 366 2.09 -4.15 11.72
N ALA A 367 2.48 -4.27 12.99
CA ALA A 367 1.52 -4.17 14.08
C ALA A 367 0.93 -2.75 14.11
N GLY A 368 -0.40 -2.63 14.00
CA GLY A 368 -1.09 -1.37 14.28
C GLY A 368 -0.84 -0.92 15.72
N PRO A 369 -1.18 0.33 16.08
CA PRO A 369 -1.08 0.75 17.47
C PRO A 369 -1.86 -0.21 18.38
N PRO A 370 -1.34 -0.53 19.58
CA PRO A 370 -2.12 -1.27 20.56
C PRO A 370 -3.42 -0.52 20.85
N PRO A 371 -4.52 -1.22 21.20
CA PRO A 371 -5.78 -0.57 21.54
C PRO A 371 -5.55 0.54 22.58
N PRO A 372 -6.20 1.72 22.43
CA PRO A 372 -6.06 2.77 23.43
C PRO A 372 -6.43 2.21 24.81
N PRO A 373 -5.60 2.44 25.84
CA PRO A 373 -5.94 2.00 27.19
C PRO A 373 -7.26 2.63 27.62
N PRO A 374 -8.11 1.91 28.41
CA PRO A 374 -9.33 2.49 28.96
C PRO A 374 -8.98 3.79 29.73
N PRO A 375 -9.85 4.81 29.67
CA PRO A 375 -9.54 6.13 30.22
C PRO A 375 -9.14 6.00 31.70
N PRO A 376 -7.94 6.49 32.09
CA PRO A 376 -7.49 6.41 33.47
C PRO A 376 -8.36 7.33 34.36
N PRO A 377 -8.54 7.00 35.65
CA PRO A 377 -9.00 7.96 36.64
C PRO A 377 -8.08 9.20 36.66
N PRO A 378 -8.58 10.41 36.97
CA PRO A 378 -7.78 11.63 36.91
C PRO A 378 -6.52 11.51 37.80
N PRO A 379 -5.30 11.63 37.24
CA PRO A 379 -4.06 11.60 38.03
C PRO A 379 -3.75 12.97 38.64
N PRO A 380 -3.01 13.03 39.77
CA PRO A 380 -2.35 14.25 40.22
C PRO A 380 -1.24 14.69 39.23
N PRO A 381 -0.84 15.97 39.20
CA PRO A 381 0.12 16.50 38.23
C PRO A 381 1.51 15.84 38.33
N PRO A 382 2.16 15.50 37.19
CA PRO A 382 3.49 14.87 37.18
C PRO A 382 4.67 15.84 37.51
N PRO A 383 5.82 15.32 37.96
CA PRO A 383 7.08 16.04 37.99
C PRO A 383 7.87 15.91 36.67
N ILE A 384 8.59 16.99 36.34
CA ILE A 384 9.48 17.26 35.19
C ILE A 384 9.95 16.03 34.39
N GLY A 385 9.38 15.91 33.18
CA GLY A 385 9.74 14.97 32.12
C GLY A 385 8.64 14.79 31.08
N GLU A 386 7.72 15.76 30.98
CA GLU A 386 6.39 15.57 30.40
C GLU A 386 6.38 15.60 28.87
N CYS A 387 5.48 14.78 28.31
CA CYS A 387 5.12 14.84 26.90
C CYS A 387 4.63 16.24 26.55
N ILE A 388 4.92 16.72 25.34
CA ILE A 388 4.46 18.05 24.92
C ILE A 388 2.96 17.92 24.63
N SER A 389 2.11 18.34 25.58
CA SER A 389 0.68 18.52 25.36
C SER A 389 0.27 19.97 25.07
N ASP A 390 1.18 20.94 25.17
CA ASP A 390 0.86 22.35 24.91
C ASP A 390 2.00 23.05 24.15
N MET A 391 1.72 23.42 22.90
CA MET A 391 2.22 24.64 22.24
C MET A 391 1.12 25.25 21.39
#